data_AF-A0A355DS93-F1
#
_entry.id   AF-A0A355DS93-F1
#
_cell.length_a   1.000
_cell.length_b   1.000
_cell.length_c   1.000
_cell.angle_alpha   90.00
_cell.angle_beta   90.00
_cell.angle_gamma   90.00
#
_symmetry.space_group_name_H-M   'P 1'
#
loop_
_entity.id
_entity.type
_entity.pdbx_description
1 polymer ?
#
loop_
_entity_poly.entity_id
_entity_poly.type
_entity_poly.pdbx_seq_one_letter_code
_entity_poly.pdbx_strand_id
1 'polypeptide(L)'
;MVDRLSVPNIYGTNDSDNNSFSFFPIWRSQINGTANADDIFALAGNDIAYGYGGDDYIEGYTGNDTLYGGTGNDNLDGGQGSDTLFGESGNDYLNGSVGNDKLYGGTGNDTFAVMDAGDQVFENVGEGTDTVVAYISNYTLVANVENLTLGDVRYVDSGS
;
A
#
# COMPACT_ATOMS: atom_id res chain seq x y z
N MET A 1 -40.11 -9.97 5.13
CA MET A 1 -39.73 -8.57 4.82
C MET A 1 -38.59 -8.25 5.77
N VAL A 2 -37.35 -8.39 5.33
CA VAL A 2 -36.20 -8.00 6.16
C VAL A 2 -36.02 -6.50 5.96
N ASP A 3 -36.19 -5.80 7.06
CA ASP A 3 -35.97 -4.37 7.17
C ASP A 3 -34.52 -4.06 6.84
N ARG A 4 -34.30 -3.19 5.84
CA ARG A 4 -33.00 -2.66 5.49
C ARG A 4 -32.64 -1.63 6.55
N LEU A 5 -32.19 -2.12 7.71
CA LEU A 5 -31.45 -1.28 8.64
C LEU A 5 -30.21 -0.80 7.90
N SER A 6 -30.24 0.49 7.55
CA SER A 6 -29.06 1.30 7.27
C SER A 6 -28.15 1.15 8.47
N VAL A 7 -27.26 0.17 8.42
CA VAL A 7 -26.19 0.04 9.40
C VAL A 7 -25.18 1.13 9.07
N PRO A 8 -24.89 2.06 10.00
CA PRO A 8 -23.83 3.04 9.84
C PRO A 8 -22.50 2.30 9.64
N ASN A 9 -21.60 2.93 8.88
CA ASN A 9 -20.21 2.55 8.72
C ASN A 9 -19.68 1.86 9.98
N ILE A 10 -19.29 0.58 9.87
CA ILE A 10 -18.55 -0.10 10.92
C ILE A 10 -17.13 0.44 10.81
N TYR A 11 -16.86 1.49 11.59
CA TYR A 11 -15.50 1.85 12.00
C TYR A 11 -14.85 0.60 12.60
N GLY A 12 -13.57 0.38 12.31
CA GLY A 12 -12.79 -0.78 12.77
C GLY A 12 -13.16 -1.20 14.18
N THR A 13 -13.40 -2.50 14.38
CA THR A 13 -13.57 -3.03 15.73
C THR A 13 -12.24 -2.87 16.43
N ASN A 14 -12.13 -1.79 17.21
CA ASN A 14 -11.14 -1.55 18.24
C ASN A 14 -11.06 -2.81 19.12
N ASP A 15 -10.17 -3.73 18.75
CA ASP A 15 -9.62 -4.69 19.69
C ASP A 15 -8.69 -3.90 20.63
N SER A 16 -8.63 -4.34 21.88
CA SER A 16 -7.91 -3.69 22.97
C SER A 16 -6.41 -3.52 22.75
N ASP A 17 -5.89 -4.01 21.63
CA ASP A 17 -4.52 -3.96 21.13
C ASP A 17 -4.35 -3.09 19.86
N ASN A 18 -5.38 -2.37 19.39
CA ASN A 18 -5.33 -1.39 18.29
C ASN A 18 -5.17 -1.98 16.87
N ASN A 19 -5.57 -3.24 16.65
CA ASN A 19 -5.49 -3.88 15.33
C ASN A 19 -6.89 -4.02 14.68
N SER A 20 -7.04 -3.57 13.43
CA SER A 20 -8.27 -3.72 12.66
C SER A 20 -8.33 -5.07 11.94
N PHE A 21 -8.68 -6.13 12.65
CA PHE A 21 -8.88 -7.45 12.04
C PHE A 21 -10.30 -7.62 11.48
N SER A 22 -10.46 -7.72 10.16
CA SER A 22 -11.73 -8.13 9.56
C SER A 22 -11.89 -9.65 9.57
N PHE A 23 -12.49 -10.19 10.63
CA PHE A 23 -13.06 -11.55 10.62
C PHE A 23 -14.54 -11.44 10.20
N PHE A 24 -14.90 -11.81 8.95
CA PHE A 24 -16.20 -12.37 8.44
C PHE A 24 -16.41 -12.06 6.92
N PRO A 25 -17.13 -12.91 6.13
CA PRO A 25 -16.79 -13.21 4.73
C PRO A 25 -17.22 -12.20 3.61
N ILE A 26 -16.30 -11.99 2.66
CA ILE A 26 -16.37 -11.83 1.17
C ILE A 26 -17.28 -10.81 0.46
N TRP A 27 -17.68 -9.68 1.08
CA TRP A 27 -18.35 -8.62 0.29
C TRP A 27 -17.92 -7.18 0.60
N ARG A 28 -16.92 -6.97 1.45
CA ARG A 28 -16.47 -5.62 1.81
C ARG A 28 -15.21 -5.27 1.04
N SER A 29 -15.39 -4.48 -0.01
CA SER A 29 -14.34 -3.84 -0.80
C SER A 29 -13.81 -2.56 -0.14
N GLN A 30 -14.13 -2.30 1.14
CA GLN A 30 -13.61 -1.12 1.86
C GLN A 30 -13.34 -1.42 3.34
N ILE A 31 -12.14 -1.06 3.79
CA ILE A 31 -11.61 -1.18 5.15
C ILE A 31 -11.12 0.21 5.58
N ASN A 32 -11.39 0.57 6.84
CA ASN A 32 -11.11 1.89 7.39
C ASN A 32 -10.41 1.71 8.74
N GLY A 33 -9.18 2.20 8.83
CA GLY A 33 -8.41 2.39 10.05
C GLY A 33 -8.89 3.60 10.85
N THR A 34 -7.99 4.16 11.64
CA THR A 34 -8.23 5.15 12.68
C THR A 34 -7.20 6.28 12.59
N ALA A 35 -7.12 7.16 13.58
CA ALA A 35 -6.09 8.21 13.62
C ALA A 35 -4.83 7.78 14.40
N ASN A 36 -4.71 6.48 14.71
CA ASN A 36 -3.55 5.88 15.35
C ASN A 36 -2.99 4.79 14.44
N ALA A 37 -1.77 4.34 14.72
CA ALA A 37 -1.14 3.22 14.02
C ALA A 37 -2.05 1.96 14.00
N ASP A 38 -2.37 1.49 12.81
CA ASP A 38 -3.24 0.34 12.54
C ASP A 38 -2.51 -0.75 11.75
N ASP A 39 -2.79 -2.01 12.08
CA ASP A 39 -2.49 -3.17 11.22
C ASP A 39 -3.74 -3.53 10.41
N ILE A 40 -3.69 -3.37 9.08
CA ILE A 40 -4.79 -3.58 8.14
C ILE A 40 -4.44 -4.69 7.14
N PHE A 41 -5.33 -5.68 7.03
CA PHE A 41 -5.18 -6.83 6.14
C PHE A 41 -6.43 -6.98 5.26
N ALA A 42 -6.31 -6.75 3.95
CA ALA A 42 -7.45 -6.73 3.02
C ALA A 42 -7.89 -8.13 2.54
N LEU A 43 -6.96 -9.08 2.50
CA LEU A 43 -7.15 -10.48 2.12
C LEU A 43 -7.46 -10.65 0.62
N ALA A 44 -8.29 -11.63 0.26
CA ALA A 44 -8.59 -11.89 -1.14
C ALA A 44 -9.75 -11.02 -1.62
N GLY A 45 -9.53 -10.25 -2.69
CA GLY A 45 -10.55 -9.35 -3.23
C GLY A 45 -9.93 -8.20 -3.99
N ASN A 46 -10.79 -7.35 -4.54
CA ASN A 46 -10.34 -6.02 -4.94
C ASN A 46 -10.84 -5.07 -3.86
N ASP A 47 -9.92 -4.61 -3.04
CA ASP A 47 -10.23 -3.95 -1.79
C ASP A 47 -9.71 -2.51 -1.78
N ILE A 48 -10.32 -1.71 -0.92
CA ILE A 48 -9.91 -0.34 -0.66
C ILE A 48 -9.60 -0.24 0.82
N ALA A 49 -8.37 0.08 1.19
CA ALA A 49 -7.97 0.25 2.58
C ALA A 49 -7.54 1.69 2.85
N TYR A 50 -7.99 2.26 3.96
CA TYR A 50 -7.57 3.58 4.44
C TYR A 50 -6.95 3.44 5.83
N GLY A 51 -5.69 3.83 6.01
CA GLY A 51 -5.03 3.96 7.32
C GLY A 51 -5.53 5.20 8.06
N TYR A 52 -5.60 6.33 7.34
CA TYR A 52 -5.93 7.68 7.78
C TYR A 52 -4.79 8.37 8.54
N GLY A 53 -4.43 7.93 9.73
CA GLY A 53 -3.28 8.54 10.39
C GLY A 53 -2.72 7.71 11.51
N GLY A 54 -1.46 7.99 11.88
CA GLY A 54 -0.65 7.01 12.59
C GLY A 54 0.37 6.42 11.64
N ASP A 55 1.33 5.66 12.17
CA ASP A 55 2.26 4.91 11.33
C ASP A 55 1.62 3.54 11.07
N ASP A 56 1.05 3.34 9.89
CA ASP A 56 0.18 2.21 9.58
C ASP A 56 0.92 1.07 8.84
N TYR A 57 0.44 -0.16 9.00
CA TYR A 57 0.82 -1.30 8.19
C TYR A 57 -0.40 -1.81 7.41
N ILE A 58 -0.33 -1.78 6.08
CA ILE A 58 -1.47 -2.13 5.21
C ILE A 58 -1.04 -3.17 4.17
N GLU A 59 -1.69 -4.34 4.17
CA GLU A 59 -1.43 -5.44 3.23
C GLU A 59 -2.66 -5.80 2.40
N GLY A 60 -2.55 -5.70 1.08
CA GLY A 60 -3.59 -6.01 0.09
C GLY A 60 -3.85 -7.50 -0.10
N TYR A 61 -2.80 -8.33 -0.01
CA TYR A 61 -2.78 -9.76 -0.33
C TYR A 61 -3.03 -10.10 -1.81
N THR A 62 -4.27 -10.31 -2.24
CA THR A 62 -4.53 -10.81 -3.61
C THR A 62 -5.72 -10.12 -4.24
N GLY A 63 -5.54 -9.69 -5.49
CA GLY A 63 -6.50 -8.97 -6.29
C GLY A 63 -6.01 -7.56 -6.55
N ASN A 64 -6.85 -6.69 -7.11
CA ASN A 64 -6.42 -5.34 -7.47
C ASN A 64 -6.89 -4.36 -6.42
N ASP A 65 -5.97 -3.95 -5.56
CA ASP A 65 -6.24 -3.19 -4.36
C ASP A 65 -5.92 -1.71 -4.50
N THR A 66 -6.55 -0.91 -3.65
CA THR A 66 -6.23 0.51 -3.49
C THR A 66 -5.97 0.82 -2.03
N LEU A 67 -4.74 1.13 -1.70
CA LEU A 67 -4.28 1.36 -0.33
C LEU A 67 -3.94 2.83 -0.14
N TYR A 68 -4.44 3.43 0.93
CA TYR A 68 -4.14 4.79 1.36
C TYR A 68 -3.53 4.73 2.75
N GLY A 69 -2.27 5.15 2.91
CA GLY A 69 -1.57 5.25 4.18
C GLY A 69 -2.20 6.35 5.03
N GLY A 70 -1.97 7.59 4.63
CA GLY A 70 -2.59 8.75 5.28
C GLY A 70 -1.54 9.68 5.86
N THR A 71 -1.67 10.01 7.14
CA THR A 71 -0.67 10.81 7.84
C THR A 71 0.18 9.95 8.76
N GLY A 72 1.48 9.89 8.53
CA GLY A 72 2.40 9.08 9.33
C GLY A 72 3.42 8.41 8.44
N ASN A 73 4.27 7.56 8.99
CA ASN A 73 5.26 6.82 8.21
C ASN A 73 4.71 5.41 7.99
N ASP A 74 4.06 5.22 6.86
CA ASP A 74 3.25 4.04 6.59
C ASP A 74 4.04 2.98 5.82
N ASN A 75 3.61 1.72 5.96
CA ASN A 75 4.15 0.58 5.23
C ASN A 75 3.02 -0.11 4.45
N LEU A 76 3.03 0.06 3.13
CA LEU A 76 1.99 -0.42 2.23
C LEU A 76 2.56 -1.54 1.35
N ASP A 77 1.90 -2.70 1.39
CA ASP A 77 2.18 -3.84 0.50
C ASP A 77 0.94 -4.19 -0.33
N GLY A 78 1.01 -4.04 -1.66
CA GLY A 78 -0.08 -4.39 -2.58
C GLY A 78 -0.36 -5.89 -2.64
N GLY A 79 0.66 -6.72 -2.47
CA GLY A 79 0.55 -8.17 -2.62
C GLY A 79 0.57 -8.63 -4.08
N GLN A 80 -0.42 -9.43 -4.48
CA GLN A 80 -0.55 -9.96 -5.83
C GLN A 80 -1.65 -9.25 -6.58
N GLY A 81 -1.34 -8.59 -7.68
CA GLY A 81 -2.38 -7.94 -8.46
C GLY A 81 -1.91 -6.84 -9.37
N SER A 82 -2.67 -5.76 -9.42
CA SER A 82 -2.30 -4.53 -10.10
C SER A 82 -2.87 -3.42 -9.23
N ASP A 83 -2.04 -3.01 -8.31
CA ASP A 83 -2.44 -2.28 -7.12
C ASP A 83 -2.14 -0.80 -7.27
N THR A 84 -2.80 -0.01 -6.45
CA THR A 84 -2.58 1.43 -6.38
C THR A 84 -2.34 1.83 -4.94
N LEU A 85 -1.12 2.26 -4.63
CA LEU A 85 -0.69 2.60 -3.29
C LEU A 85 -0.44 4.11 -3.21
N PHE A 86 -1.01 4.75 -2.20
CA PHE A 86 -0.82 6.16 -1.87
C PHE A 86 -0.25 6.25 -0.44
N GLY A 87 1.00 6.70 -0.29
CA GLY A 87 1.60 6.99 1.02
C GLY A 87 0.92 8.21 1.68
N GLU A 88 0.70 9.24 0.87
CA GLU A 88 0.13 10.53 1.24
C GLU A 88 1.11 11.43 2.00
N SER A 89 1.22 11.35 3.33
CA SER A 89 2.08 12.28 4.06
C SER A 89 2.88 11.61 5.17
N GLY A 90 4.19 11.79 5.11
CA GLY A 90 5.19 11.21 6.01
C GLY A 90 6.22 10.45 5.19
N ASN A 91 7.06 9.65 5.82
CA ASN A 91 8.11 8.92 5.10
C ASN A 91 7.66 7.48 4.93
N ASP A 92 7.08 7.19 3.78
CA ASP A 92 6.35 5.97 3.55
C ASP A 92 7.21 4.92 2.84
N TYR A 93 6.90 3.65 3.09
CA TYR A 93 7.44 2.52 2.35
C TYR A 93 6.32 1.90 1.51
N LEU A 94 6.47 1.98 0.19
CA LEU A 94 5.49 1.47 -0.77
C LEU A 94 6.08 0.29 -1.55
N ASN A 95 5.47 -0.88 -1.39
CA ASN A 95 5.83 -2.08 -2.12
C ASN A 95 4.62 -2.57 -2.95
N GLY A 96 4.73 -2.47 -4.28
CA GLY A 96 3.71 -3.04 -5.17
C GLY A 96 3.66 -4.57 -5.13
N SER A 97 4.78 -5.22 -4.78
CA SER A 97 4.95 -6.68 -4.83
C SER A 97 4.77 -7.25 -6.24
N VAL A 98 3.86 -8.19 -6.47
CA VAL A 98 3.73 -8.91 -7.75
C VAL A 98 2.63 -8.26 -8.56
N GLY A 99 2.96 -7.68 -9.70
CA GLY A 99 1.94 -6.93 -10.42
C GLY A 99 2.47 -5.92 -11.40
N ASN A 100 1.55 -5.08 -11.89
CA ASN A 100 1.91 -3.83 -12.53
C ASN A 100 1.29 -2.72 -11.69
N ASP A 101 2.06 -2.19 -10.74
CA ASP A 101 1.51 -1.39 -9.68
C ASP A 101 1.73 0.11 -9.91
N LYS A 102 0.96 0.93 -9.20
CA LYS A 102 1.12 2.38 -9.19
C LYS A 102 1.38 2.85 -7.78
N LEU A 103 2.55 3.45 -7.58
CA LEU A 103 3.03 3.88 -6.28
C LEU A 103 3.15 5.41 -6.29
N TYR A 104 2.46 6.05 -5.36
CA TYR A 104 2.46 7.50 -5.16
C TYR A 104 2.94 7.76 -3.73
N GLY A 105 4.12 8.34 -3.53
CA GLY A 105 4.64 8.63 -2.19
C GLY A 105 3.85 9.75 -1.55
N GLY A 106 3.86 10.91 -2.19
CA GLY A 106 3.27 12.11 -1.62
C GLY A 106 4.33 12.88 -0.85
N THR A 107 3.95 13.60 0.21
CA THR A 107 4.92 14.46 0.91
C THR A 107 5.73 13.70 1.93
N GLY A 108 7.05 13.85 1.90
CA GLY A 108 8.01 13.26 2.81
C GLY A 108 9.10 12.55 2.03
N ASN A 109 9.96 11.79 2.69
CA ASN A 109 11.05 11.06 2.01
C ASN A 109 10.65 9.59 1.88
N ASP A 110 10.12 9.24 0.72
CA ASP A 110 9.48 7.95 0.52
C ASP A 110 10.44 6.93 -0.08
N THR A 111 10.11 5.66 0.14
CA THR A 111 10.84 4.52 -0.41
C THR A 111 9.92 3.62 -1.22
N PHE A 112 10.20 3.51 -2.51
CA PHE A 112 9.47 2.67 -3.45
C PHE A 112 10.23 1.37 -3.71
N ALA A 113 9.66 0.22 -3.36
CA ALA A 113 10.15 -1.07 -3.80
C ALA A 113 9.54 -1.42 -5.15
N VAL A 114 10.35 -1.37 -6.20
CA VAL A 114 9.96 -1.76 -7.56
C VAL A 114 10.43 -3.18 -7.81
N MET A 115 9.50 -4.12 -7.90
CA MET A 115 9.78 -5.54 -8.06
C MET A 115 9.48 -6.04 -9.47
N ASP A 116 8.55 -5.39 -10.17
CA ASP A 116 8.17 -5.73 -11.54
C ASP A 116 8.42 -4.57 -12.52
N ALA A 117 8.71 -4.91 -13.77
CA ALA A 117 9.01 -3.93 -14.80
C ALA A 117 7.81 -3.07 -15.22
N GLY A 118 6.60 -3.48 -14.81
CA GLY A 118 5.37 -2.73 -15.04
C GLY A 118 5.05 -1.69 -13.98
N ASP A 119 5.75 -1.70 -12.84
CA ASP A 119 5.51 -0.78 -11.74
C ASP A 119 5.82 0.66 -12.15
N GLN A 120 4.98 1.57 -11.68
CA GLN A 120 5.07 2.98 -11.98
C GLN A 120 5.16 3.77 -10.67
N VAL A 121 6.19 4.61 -10.56
CA VAL A 121 6.39 5.52 -9.43
C VAL A 121 6.02 6.93 -9.86
N PHE A 122 5.28 7.65 -9.02
CA PHE A 122 4.73 8.97 -9.30
C PHE A 122 5.03 9.96 -8.18
N GLU A 123 5.91 10.93 -8.45
CA GLU A 123 6.30 11.97 -7.50
C GLU A 123 6.11 13.38 -8.07
N ASN A 124 5.70 14.35 -7.25
CA ASN A 124 5.67 15.76 -7.63
C ASN A 124 6.91 16.53 -7.15
N VAL A 125 7.09 17.72 -7.72
CA VAL A 125 8.22 18.59 -7.37
C VAL A 125 8.09 19.09 -5.93
N GLY A 126 9.11 18.84 -5.12
CA GLY A 126 9.25 19.40 -3.79
C GLY A 126 8.44 18.69 -2.71
N GLU A 127 8.07 17.43 -2.95
CA GLU A 127 7.38 16.59 -1.98
C GLU A 127 8.36 15.88 -1.03
N GLY A 128 9.63 15.67 -1.42
CA GLY A 128 10.71 15.38 -0.49
C GLY A 128 12.00 14.96 -1.16
N THR A 129 12.66 13.95 -0.60
CA THR A 129 13.87 13.32 -1.16
C THR A 129 13.68 11.82 -1.19
N ASP A 130 13.34 11.32 -2.37
CA ASP A 130 12.74 10.02 -2.49
C ASP A 130 13.73 8.98 -3.01
N THR A 131 13.45 7.72 -2.70
CA THR A 131 14.29 6.59 -3.05
C THR A 131 13.51 5.51 -3.74
N VAL A 132 13.92 5.14 -4.95
CA VAL A 132 13.51 3.86 -5.54
C VAL A 132 14.54 2.78 -5.18
N VAL A 133 14.07 1.67 -4.64
CA VAL A 133 14.79 0.41 -4.53
C VAL A 133 14.29 -0.51 -5.64
N ALA A 134 15.05 -0.62 -6.72
CA ALA A 134 14.68 -1.46 -7.86
C ALA A 134 15.29 -2.86 -7.71
N TYR A 135 14.45 -3.88 -7.78
CA TYR A 135 14.85 -5.29 -7.84
C TYR A 135 14.90 -5.84 -9.28
N ILE A 136 14.84 -4.93 -10.27
CA ILE A 136 14.92 -5.23 -11.71
C ILE A 136 16.17 -4.61 -12.34
N SER A 137 16.72 -5.27 -13.37
CA SER A 137 18.06 -4.97 -13.90
C SER A 137 18.18 -3.68 -14.72
N ASN A 138 17.07 -3.04 -15.12
CA ASN A 138 17.07 -1.90 -16.05
C ASN A 138 16.09 -0.79 -15.66
N TYR A 139 15.93 -0.54 -14.35
CA TYR A 139 15.09 0.57 -13.90
C TYR A 139 15.70 1.92 -14.29
N THR A 140 14.89 2.80 -14.85
CA THR A 140 15.26 4.20 -15.11
C THR A 140 14.52 5.07 -14.12
N LEU A 141 15.25 5.92 -13.41
CA LEU A 141 14.66 6.79 -12.40
C LEU A 141 13.62 7.72 -13.03
N VAL A 142 12.44 7.76 -12.42
CA VAL A 142 11.34 8.63 -12.84
C VAL A 142 11.64 10.08 -12.45
N ALA A 143 10.88 11.02 -13.03
CA ALA A 143 11.02 12.42 -12.66
C ALA A 143 10.74 12.63 -11.16
N ASN A 144 11.44 13.58 -10.56
CA ASN A 144 11.29 14.02 -9.16
C ASN A 144 11.66 12.98 -8.09
N VAL A 145 12.22 11.82 -8.46
CA VAL A 145 12.88 10.93 -7.50
C VAL A 145 14.39 11.21 -7.52
N GLU A 146 14.98 11.39 -6.34
CA GLU A 146 16.40 11.78 -6.20
C GLU A 146 17.36 10.60 -6.17
N ASN A 147 16.94 9.47 -5.59
CA ASN A 147 17.83 8.34 -5.31
C ASN A 147 17.34 7.04 -5.97
N LEU A 148 18.31 6.28 -6.50
CA LEU A 148 18.08 4.92 -6.99
C LEU A 148 19.07 3.96 -6.31
N THR A 149 18.53 2.96 -5.64
CA THR A 149 19.27 1.80 -5.16
C THR A 149 18.87 0.58 -5.98
N LEU A 150 19.85 -0.19 -6.44
CA LEU A 150 19.58 -1.51 -7.02
C LEU A 150 19.66 -2.53 -5.88
N GLY A 151 18.52 -3.15 -5.57
CA GLY A 151 18.48 -4.27 -4.65
C GLY A 151 19.22 -5.48 -5.21
N ASP A 152 19.36 -6.54 -4.40
CA ASP A 152 19.77 -7.84 -4.94
C ASP A 152 18.74 -8.24 -5.99
N VAL A 153 19.07 -8.06 -7.26
CA VAL A 153 18.28 -8.53 -8.40
C VAL A 153 18.30 -10.05 -8.33
N ARG A 154 17.44 -10.62 -7.49
CA ARG A 154 17.21 -12.05 -7.44
C ARG A 154 16.57 -12.39 -8.78
N TYR A 155 17.36 -13.00 -9.66
CA TYR A 155 16.80 -13.86 -10.69
C TYR A 155 15.83 -14.79 -9.97
N VAL A 156 14.53 -14.53 -10.12
CA VAL A 156 13.52 -15.53 -9.81
C VAL A 156 13.83 -16.64 -10.79
N ASP A 157 14.53 -17.67 -10.31
CA ASP A 157 14.70 -18.91 -11.05
C ASP A 157 13.29 -19.36 -11.42
N SER A 158 12.96 -19.28 -12.71
CA SER A 158 11.73 -19.81 -13.26
C SER A 158 11.74 -21.30 -12.98
N GLY A 159 11.05 -21.69 -11.91
CA GLY A 159 11.13 -23.00 -11.25
C GLY A 159 11.51 -24.17 -12.16
N SER A 160 12.52 -24.92 -11.72
CA SER A 160 12.81 -26.29 -12.12
C SER A 160 11.65 -27.24 -11.79
#